data_AF-A0A9E5VTS2-F1
#
_entry.id   AF-A0A9E5VTS2-F1
#
_cell.length_a   1.000
_cell.length_b   1.000
_cell.length_c   1.000
_cell.angle_alpha   90.00
_cell.angle_beta   90.00
_cell.angle_gamma   90.00
#
_symmetry.space_group_name_H-M   'P 1'
#
loop_
_entity.id
_entity.type
_entity.pdbx_description
1 polymer ?
#
loop_
_entity_poly.entity_id
_entity_poly.type
_entity_poly.pdbx_seq_one_letter_code
_entity_poly.pdbx_strand_id
1 'polypeptide(L)' 'MFTYMLRPVLGFIEWWSGLTPWFRLGVPVALLALSGILLAFGYVFVVGWGLGIVLLLFSGRSDAEKKGYHF' A
#
# COMPACT_ATOMS: atom_id res chain seq x y z
N MET A 1 -22.77 1.41 17.70
CA MET A 1 -22.30 0.02 17.48
C MET A 1 -21.43 -0.11 16.21
N PHE A 2 -21.63 0.72 15.17
CA PHE A 2 -20.86 0.68 13.91
C PHE A 2 -19.39 1.15 14.01
N THR A 3 -19.04 1.93 15.04
CA THR A 3 -17.70 2.53 15.24
C THR A 3 -16.63 1.56 15.75
N TYR A 4 -17.01 0.41 16.32
CA TYR A 4 -16.05 -0.55 16.86
C TYR A 4 -15.40 -1.43 15.78
N MET A 5 -16.11 -1.70 14.68
CA MET A 5 -15.59 -2.52 13.57
C MET A 5 -14.56 -1.78 12.70
N LEU A 6 -14.62 -0.45 12.67
CA LEU A 6 -13.70 0.38 11.87
C LEU A 6 -12.40 0.73 12.60
N ARG A 7 -12.32 0.58 13.93
CA ARG A 7 -11.09 0.82 14.70
C ARG A 7 -9.85 0.09 14.16
N PRO A 8 -9.89 -1.23 13.86
CA PRO A 8 -8.71 -1.93 13.35
C PRO A 8 -8.29 -1.40 11.98
N VAL A 9 -9.26 -1.07 11.11
CA VAL A 9 -8.99 -0.55 9.76
C VAL A 9 -8.41 0.86 9.83
N LEU A 10 -8.98 1.73 10.66
CA LEU A 10 -8.49 3.09 10.88
C LEU A 10 -7.10 3.10 11.52
N GLY A 11 -6.85 2.24 12.51
CA GLY A 11 -5.53 2.09 13.13
C GLY A 11 -4.47 1.56 12.16
N PHE A 12 -4.85 0.64 11.26
CA PHE A 12 -3.96 0.19 10.20
C PHE A 12 -3.64 1.30 9.20
N ILE A 13 -4.63 2.08 8.78
CA ILE A 13 -4.44 3.20 7.85
C ILE A 13 -3.54 4.28 8.47
N GLU A 14 -3.78 4.62 9.74
CA GLU A 14 -2.97 5.62 10.48
C GLU A 14 -1.52 5.15 10.60
N TRP A 15 -1.30 3.88 11.01
CA TRP A 15 0.02 3.26 11.04
C TRP A 15 0.70 3.24 9.66
N TRP A 16 -0.01 2.80 8.61
CA TRP A 16 0.48 2.75 7.24
C TRP A 16 0.83 4.14 6.71
N SER A 17 0.04 5.15 7.08
CA SER A 17 0.28 6.55 6.69
C SER A 17 1.54 7.14 7.32
N GLY A 18 1.93 6.65 8.50
CA GLY A 18 3.14 7.04 9.23
C GLY A 18 4.43 6.40 8.69
N LEU A 19 4.34 5.45 7.75
CA LEU A 19 5.51 4.86 7.10
C LEU A 19 6.16 5.84 6.12
N THR A 20 7.48 5.69 5.93
CA THR A 20 8.22 6.52 4.97
C THR A 20 7.71 6.30 3.53
N PRO A 21 7.78 7.32 2.66
CA PRO A 21 7.29 7.23 1.28
C PRO A 21 7.88 6.05 0.50
N TRP A 22 9.17 5.75 0.74
CA TRP A 22 9.87 4.61 0.15
C TRP A 22 9.25 3.26 0.51
N PHE A 23 8.79 3.07 1.76
CA PHE A 23 8.12 1.84 2.15
C PHE A 23 6.69 1.77 1.60
N ARG A 24 5.98 2.90 1.60
CA ARG A 24 4.61 2.99 1.05
C ARG A 24 4.56 2.69 -0.44
N LEU A 25 5.62 3.00 -1.19
CA LEU A 25 5.74 2.66 -2.62
C LEU A 25 6.43 1.31 -2.84
N GLY A 26 7.48 1.01 -2.08
CA GLY A 26 8.31 -0.18 -2.25
C GLY A 26 7.57 -1.47 -1.97
N VAL A 27 6.74 -1.52 -0.92
CA VAL A 27 5.97 -2.72 -0.57
C VAL A 27 4.95 -3.10 -1.66
N PRO A 28 4.09 -2.19 -2.16
CA PRO A 28 3.19 -2.51 -3.26
C PRO A 28 3.91 -2.87 -4.56
N VAL A 29 5.01 -2.18 -4.90
CA VAL A 29 5.82 -2.53 -6.09
C VAL A 29 6.44 -3.92 -5.95
N ALA A 30 6.99 -4.25 -4.77
CA ALA A 30 7.55 -5.57 -4.50
C ALA A 30 6.48 -6.68 -4.56
N LEU A 31 5.27 -6.42 -4.06
CA LEU A 31 4.14 -7.34 -4.16
C LEU A 31 3.74 -7.60 -5.62
N LEU A 32 3.68 -6.56 -6.46
CA LEU A 32 3.40 -6.70 -7.89
C LEU A 32 4.52 -7.44 -8.62
N ALA A 33 5.77 -7.08 -8.35
CA ALA A 33 6.93 -7.73 -8.95
C ALA A 33 7.01 -9.20 -8.56
N LEU A 34 6.83 -9.53 -7.28
CA LEU A 34 6.81 -10.91 -6.78
C LEU A 34 5.67 -11.69 -7.44
N SER A 35 4.50 -11.09 -7.57
CA SER A 35 3.36 -11.76 -8.22
C SER A 35 3.59 -11.98 -9.72
N GLY A 36 4.31 -11.07 -10.40
CA GLY A 36 4.75 -11.24 -11.78
C GLY A 36 5.83 -12.32 -11.93
N ILE A 37 6.77 -12.39 -10.98
CA ILE A 37 7.80 -13.45 -10.94
C ILE A 37 7.11 -14.81 -10.74
N LEU A 38 6.20 -14.94 -9.78
CA LEU A 38 5.45 -16.18 -9.57
C LEU A 38 4.67 -16.60 -10.81
N LEU A 39 4.06 -15.64 -11.51
CA LEU A 39 3.37 -15.88 -12.77
C LEU A 39 4.32 -16.45 -13.85
N ALA A 40 5.55 -15.94 -13.92
CA ALA A 40 6.58 -16.47 -14.84
C ALA A 40 6.98 -17.92 -14.53
N PHE A 41 6.81 -18.37 -13.28
CA PHE A 41 6.99 -19.76 -12.86
C PHE A 41 5.70 -20.61 -12.93
N GLY A 42 4.60 -20.06 -13.46
CA GLY A 42 3.31 -20.76 -13.60
C GLY A 42 2.42 -20.72 -12.36
N TYR A 43 2.78 -19.95 -11.32
CA TYR A 43 1.99 -19.79 -10.10
C TYR A 43 1.19 -18.49 -10.14
N VAL A 44 -0.13 -18.60 -10.09
CA VAL A 44 -1.01 -17.41 -10.14
C VAL A 44 -1.26 -16.89 -8.73
N PHE A 45 -0.54 -15.84 -8.34
CA PHE A 45 -0.74 -15.16 -7.05
C PHE A 45 -1.63 -13.91 -7.19
N VAL A 46 -2.91 -14.10 -7.55
CA VAL A 46 -3.88 -13.01 -7.80
C VAL A 46 -3.99 -12.03 -6.61
N VAL A 47 -3.86 -12.56 -5.38
CA VAL A 47 -3.93 -11.76 -4.15
C VAL A 47 -2.81 -10.73 -4.09
N GLY A 48 -1.59 -11.06 -4.55
CA GLY A 48 -0.48 -10.11 -4.56
C GLY A 48 -0.65 -9.01 -5.60
N TRP A 49 -1.32 -9.28 -6.72
CA TRP A 49 -1.73 -8.24 -7.67
C TRP A 49 -2.78 -7.31 -7.08
N GLY A 50 -3.83 -7.87 -6.47
CA GLY A 50 -4.92 -7.09 -5.86
C GLY A 50 -4.42 -6.21 -4.70
N LEU A 51 -3.72 -6.81 -3.73
CA LEU A 51 -3.15 -6.07 -2.60
C LEU A 51 -2.08 -5.07 -3.06
N GLY A 52 -1.24 -5.46 -4.02
CA GLY A 52 -0.23 -4.58 -4.61
C GLY A 52 -0.86 -3.33 -5.20
N ILE A 53 -1.86 -3.46 -6.07
CA ILE A 53 -2.56 -2.32 -6.69
C ILE A 53 -3.25 -1.45 -5.63
N VAL A 54 -3.98 -2.06 -4.69
CA VAL A 54 -4.70 -1.31 -3.64
C VAL A 54 -3.72 -0.50 -2.80
N LEU A 55 -2.65 -1.11 -2.30
CA LEU A 55 -1.64 -0.41 -1.49
C LEU A 55 -0.93 0.70 -2.29
N LEU A 56 -0.75 0.52 -3.60
CA LEU A 56 -0.16 1.53 -4.49
C LEU A 56 -1.10 2.72 -4.73
N LEU A 57 -2.41 2.49 -4.79
CA LEU A 57 -3.38 3.58 -4.84
C LEU A 57 -3.41 4.36 -3.51
N PHE A 58 -3.27 3.68 -2.38
CA PHE A 58 -3.19 4.29 -1.04
C PHE A 58 -1.80 4.85 -0.66
N SER A 59 -0.78 4.61 -1.50
CA SER A 59 0.53 5.25 -1.35
C SER A 59 0.61 6.60 -2.05
N GLY A 60 -0.38 6.93 -2.89
CA GLY A 60 -0.50 8.23 -3.53
C GLY A 60 -0.73 9.37 -2.54
N ARG A 61 0.33 10.16 -2.31
CA ARG A 61 0.37 11.46 -1.62
C ARG A 61 -0.18 11.49 -0.20
N SER A 62 0.74 11.42 0.76
CA SER A 62 0.51 12.01 2.09
C SER A 62 0.41 13.54 1.93
N ASP A 63 -0.48 14.21 2.67
CA ASP A 63 -0.53 15.68 2.73
C ASP A 63 0.83 16.30 3.15
N ALA A 64 1.71 15.51 3.78
CA ALA A 64 3.09 15.88 4.05
C ALA A 64 3.93 16.14 2.77
N GLU A 65 3.69 15.42 1.67
CA GLU A 65 4.37 15.63 0.38
C GLU A 65 3.79 16.82 -0.41
N LYS A 66 2.54 17.22 -0.12
CA LYS A 66 1.98 18.47 -0.66
C LYS A 66 2.54 19.72 0.03
N LYS A 67 3.06 19.61 1.26
CA LYS A 67 3.58 20.74 2.04
C LYS A 67 5.10 20.94 1.92
N GLY A 68 5.82 20.01 1.29
CA GLY A 68 7.29 20.03 1.12
C GLY A 68 7.80 20.60 -0.21
N TYR A 69 6.92 20.90 -1.18
CA TYR A 69 7.29 21.58 -2.42
C TYR A 69 6.91 23.06 -2.36
N HIS A 70 7.61 23.81 -1.51
CA HIS A 70 7.81 25.24 -1.67
C HIS A 70 9.32 25.45 -1.60
N PHE A 71 9.95 25.44 -2.76
CA PHE A 71 11.29 26.00 -2.98
C PHE A 71 11.12 27.21 -3.88
#